data_AF-A0A436WXB9-F1
#
_entry.id   AF-A0A436WXB9-F1
#
_cell.length_a   1.000
_cell.length_b   1.000
_cell.length_c   1.000
_cell.angle_alpha   90.00
_cell.angle_beta   90.00
_cell.angle_gamma   90.00
#
_symmetry.space_group_name_H-M   'P 1'
#
loop_
_entity.id
_entity.type
_entity.pdbx_description
1 polymer ?
#
loop_
_entity_poly.entity_id
_entity_poly.type
_entity_poly.pdbx_seq_one_letter_code
_entity_poly.pdbx_strand_id
1 'polypeptide(L)'
;MTDRLGPDNYDRWVGTFRAAALAALGRTDEARTLVAFTLQKYPDLSIEGIIANLPFTEVQRNRLIETMSLAGFPRCAKSEDLAKLEKPVRLLGCKSP
;
A
#
# COMPACT_ATOMS: atom_id res chain seq x y z
N MET A 1 -5.97 -18.64 0.43
CA MET A 1 -6.81 -19.03 1.59
C MET A 1 -6.98 -17.86 2.58
N THR A 2 -7.24 -16.64 2.10
CA THR A 2 -7.53 -15.47 2.95
C THR A 2 -8.99 -15.02 2.85
N ASP A 3 -9.81 -15.67 2.01
CA ASP A 3 -11.23 -15.29 1.77
C ASP A 3 -12.16 -15.54 2.95
N ARG A 4 -11.66 -16.11 4.06
CA ARG A 4 -12.42 -16.36 5.30
C ARG A 4 -12.13 -15.34 6.41
N LEU A 5 -11.16 -14.45 6.24
CA LEU A 5 -10.84 -13.44 7.24
C LEU A 5 -11.60 -12.16 6.87
N GLY A 6 -12.42 -11.65 7.78
CA GLY A 6 -12.97 -10.30 7.67
C GLY A 6 -11.87 -9.24 7.76
N PRO A 7 -12.12 -7.99 7.31
CA PRO A 7 -11.14 -6.90 7.32
C PRO A 7 -10.40 -6.73 8.65
N ASP A 8 -11.08 -6.94 9.78
CA ASP A 8 -10.51 -6.85 11.14
C ASP A 8 -9.27 -7.73 11.35
N ASN A 9 -9.25 -8.89 10.70
CA ASN A 9 -8.18 -9.88 10.84
C ASN A 9 -7.07 -9.71 9.80
N TYR A 10 -7.16 -8.74 8.91
CA TYR A 10 -6.08 -8.47 7.96
C TYR A 10 -4.90 -7.81 8.66
N ASP A 11 -3.71 -8.29 8.33
CA ASP A 11 -2.48 -7.55 8.56
C ASP A 11 -2.29 -6.48 7.48
N ARG A 12 -1.24 -5.69 7.64
CA ARG A 12 -0.93 -4.58 6.73
C ARG A 12 -0.77 -5.03 5.27
N TRP A 13 -0.23 -6.22 5.04
CA TRP A 13 0.07 -6.74 3.70
C TRP A 13 -1.19 -7.26 3.03
N VAL A 14 -1.99 -8.05 3.75
CA VAL A 14 -3.26 -8.58 3.25
C VAL A 14 -4.22 -7.44 2.93
N GLY A 15 -4.35 -6.45 3.82
CA GLY A 15 -5.17 -5.26 3.58
C GLY A 15 -4.72 -4.49 2.33
N THR A 16 -3.41 -4.25 2.20
CA THR A 16 -2.82 -3.57 1.04
C THR A 16 -3.10 -4.29 -0.27
N PHE A 17 -2.74 -5.58 -0.36
CA PHE A 17 -2.87 -6.31 -1.62
C PHE A 17 -4.32 -6.59 -1.99
N ARG A 18 -5.22 -6.80 -1.01
CA ARG A 18 -6.66 -6.93 -1.29
C ARG A 18 -7.26 -5.63 -1.80
N ALA A 19 -6.96 -4.49 -1.18
CA ALA A 19 -7.46 -3.21 -1.64
C ALA A 19 -6.92 -2.88 -3.05
N ALA A 20 -5.63 -3.12 -3.31
CA ALA A 20 -5.04 -2.96 -4.64
C ALA A 20 -5.71 -3.88 -5.68
N ALA A 21 -5.96 -5.15 -5.34
CA ALA A 21 -6.66 -6.09 -6.22
C ALA A 21 -8.11 -5.66 -6.52
N LEU A 22 -8.85 -5.18 -5.51
CA LEU A 22 -10.20 -4.64 -5.70
C LEU A 22 -10.19 -3.44 -6.66
N ALA A 23 -9.26 -2.51 -6.48
CA ALA A 23 -9.12 -1.36 -7.37
C ALA A 23 -8.76 -1.78 -8.81
N ALA A 24 -7.88 -2.77 -8.98
CA ALA A 24 -7.53 -3.32 -10.28
C ALA A 24 -8.71 -3.96 -11.02
N LEU A 25 -9.71 -4.46 -10.28
CA LEU A 25 -10.95 -5.04 -10.81
C LEU A 25 -12.05 -3.98 -11.02
N GLY A 26 -11.76 -2.69 -10.86
CA GLY A 26 -12.74 -1.61 -10.98
C GLY A 26 -13.67 -1.47 -9.78
N ARG A 27 -13.48 -2.26 -8.71
CA ARG A 27 -14.26 -2.20 -7.47
C ARG A 27 -13.70 -1.13 -6.53
N THR A 28 -13.63 0.10 -7.03
CA THR A 28 -12.91 1.21 -6.38
C THR A 28 -13.54 1.66 -5.06
N ASP A 29 -14.87 1.61 -4.92
CA ASP A 29 -15.53 1.98 -3.65
C ASP A 29 -15.25 0.98 -2.53
N GLU A 30 -15.24 -0.32 -2.86
CA GLU A 30 -14.84 -1.37 -1.91
C GLU A 30 -13.35 -1.28 -1.57
N ALA A 31 -12.51 -0.98 -2.56
CA ALA A 31 -11.10 -0.72 -2.34
C ALA A 31 -10.90 0.44 -1.36
N ARG A 32 -11.56 1.59 -1.58
CA ARG A 32 -11.48 2.77 -0.70
C ARG A 32 -11.95 2.49 0.72
N THR A 33 -13.03 1.72 0.86
CA THR A 33 -13.54 1.29 2.18
C THR A 33 -12.51 0.44 2.89
N LEU A 34 -11.89 -0.52 2.20
CA LEU A 34 -10.83 -1.35 2.76
C LEU A 34 -9.55 -0.57 3.05
N VAL A 35 -9.19 0.43 2.23
CA VAL A 35 -8.08 1.36 2.52
C VAL A 35 -8.35 2.12 3.82
N ALA A 36 -9.53 2.71 3.97
CA ALA A 36 -9.90 3.44 5.19
C ALA A 36 -9.77 2.54 6.43
N PHE A 37 -10.29 1.31 6.35
CA PHE A 37 -10.15 0.33 7.43
C PHE A 37 -8.69 -0.04 7.72
N THR A 38 -7.90 -0.30 6.67
CA THR A 38 -6.49 -0.68 6.80
C THR A 38 -5.68 0.46 7.43
N LEU A 39 -5.93 1.72 7.05
CA LEU A 39 -5.25 2.89 7.58
C LEU A 39 -5.65 3.21 9.02
N GLN A 40 -6.84 2.85 9.49
CA GLN A 40 -7.18 2.96 10.91
C GLN A 40 -6.27 2.09 11.77
N LYS A 41 -5.90 0.90 11.30
CA LYS A 41 -5.00 -0.04 12.01
C LYS A 41 -3.52 0.26 11.76
N TYR A 42 -3.19 0.76 10.57
CA TYR A 42 -1.82 1.02 10.12
C TYR A 42 -1.73 2.44 9.49
N PRO A 43 -1.76 3.50 10.31
CA PRO A 43 -1.86 4.89 9.83
C PRO A 43 -0.64 5.36 9.03
N ASP A 44 0.49 4.66 9.15
CA ASP A 44 1.75 4.99 8.49
C ASP A 44 1.91 4.31 7.12
N LEU A 45 0.93 3.52 6.70
CA LEU A 45 1.01 2.76 5.46
C LEU A 45 0.86 3.66 4.23
N SER A 46 1.79 3.52 3.29
CA SER A 46 1.83 4.30 2.06
C SER A 46 2.36 3.47 0.88
N ILE A 47 2.12 3.96 -0.34
CA ILE A 47 2.63 3.34 -1.57
C ILE A 47 4.17 3.27 -1.52
N GLU A 48 4.83 4.39 -1.24
CA GLU A 48 6.29 4.46 -1.12
C GLU A 48 6.83 3.49 -0.06
N GLY A 49 6.18 3.41 1.10
CA GLY A 49 6.59 2.51 2.17
C GLY A 49 6.50 1.04 1.75
N ILE A 50 5.42 0.65 1.06
CA ILE A 50 5.24 -0.72 0.58
C ILE A 50 6.28 -1.11 -0.47
N ILE A 51 6.53 -0.25 -1.47
CA ILE A 51 7.50 -0.55 -2.53
C ILE A 51 8.95 -0.44 -2.08
N ALA A 52 9.23 0.27 -0.99
CA ALA A 52 10.57 0.37 -0.40
C ALA A 52 10.93 -0.84 0.47
N ASN A 53 9.93 -1.52 1.05
CA ASN A 53 10.12 -2.62 2.00
C ASN A 53 10.34 -4.00 1.36
N LEU A 54 10.09 -4.18 0.06
CA LEU A 54 10.11 -5.49 -0.58
C LEU A 54 10.89 -5.48 -1.91
N PRO A 55 11.56 -6.60 -2.27
CA PRO A 55 12.31 -6.73 -3.50
C PRO A 55 11.39 -7.00 -4.71
N PHE A 56 10.52 -6.05 -5.02
CA PHE A 56 9.66 -6.12 -6.20
C PHE A 56 10.44 -5.92 -7.49
N THR A 57 10.07 -6.65 -8.53
CA THR A 57 10.48 -6.32 -9.90
C THR A 57 9.87 -4.97 -10.33
N GLU A 58 10.43 -4.34 -11.36
CA GLU A 58 9.90 -3.08 -11.88
C GLU A 58 8.42 -3.20 -12.30
N VAL A 59 8.04 -4.31 -12.93
CA VAL A 59 6.65 -4.59 -13.33
C VAL A 59 5.73 -4.66 -12.12
N GLN A 60 6.13 -5.40 -11.08
CA GLN A 60 5.34 -5.51 -9.84
C GLN A 60 5.21 -4.16 -9.13
N ARG A 61 6.32 -3.40 -9.07
CA ARG A 61 6.36 -2.07 -8.48
C ARG A 61 5.42 -1.11 -9.18
N ASN A 62 5.48 -1.03 -10.51
CA ASN A 62 4.62 -0.14 -11.30
C ASN A 62 3.14 -0.51 -11.13
N ARG A 63 2.81 -1.81 -11.15
CA ARG A 63 1.45 -2.29 -10.91
C ARG A 63 0.94 -1.94 -9.51
N LEU A 64 1.77 -2.08 -8.48
CA LEU A 64 1.39 -1.69 -7.12
C LEU A 64 1.19 -0.18 -6.99
N ILE A 65 2.08 0.64 -7.57
CA ILE A 65 1.92 2.10 -7.56
C ILE A 65 0.59 2.51 -8.17
N GLU A 66 0.25 1.96 -9.34
CA GLU A 66 -1.01 2.24 -10.03
C GLU A 66 -2.22 1.81 -9.19
N THR A 67 -2.28 0.54 -8.81
CA THR A 67 -3.46 -0.04 -8.16
C THR A 67 -3.67 0.46 -6.75
N MET A 68 -2.60 0.71 -5.98
CA MET A 68 -2.72 1.33 -4.67
C MET A 68 -3.14 2.81 -4.77
N SER A 69 -2.66 3.53 -5.80
CA SER A 69 -3.11 4.90 -6.04
C SER A 69 -4.60 4.94 -6.39
N LEU A 70 -5.08 3.99 -7.22
CA LEU A 70 -6.51 3.84 -7.53
C LEU A 70 -7.34 3.49 -6.30
N ALA A 71 -6.82 2.65 -5.41
CA ALA A 71 -7.47 2.29 -4.15
C ALA A 71 -7.54 3.46 -3.14
N GLY A 72 -6.69 4.48 -3.30
CA GLY A 72 -6.67 5.67 -2.45
C GLY A 72 -5.64 5.64 -1.32
N PHE A 73 -4.60 4.82 -1.42
CA PHE A 73 -3.52 4.84 -0.43
C PHE A 73 -2.72 6.17 -0.48
N PRO A 74 -2.22 6.66 0.67
CA PRO A 74 -1.27 7.76 0.70
C PRO A 74 -0.04 7.43 -0.15
N ARG A 75 0.38 8.37 -1.01
CA ARG A 75 1.49 8.13 -1.94
C ARG A 75 2.83 8.01 -1.23
N CYS A 76 3.11 8.92 -0.32
CA CYS A 76 4.43 9.10 0.28
C CYS A 76 4.51 8.52 1.68
N ALA A 77 5.66 7.94 2.02
CA ALA A 77 5.93 7.44 3.36
C ALA A 77 6.34 8.60 4.28
N LYS A 78 6.16 8.40 5.58
CA LYS A 78 6.78 9.26 6.58
C LYS A 78 8.29 8.99 6.58
N SER A 79 9.07 10.05 6.82
CA SER A 79 10.54 9.95 6.85
C SER A 79 11.04 8.92 7.86
N GLU A 80 10.36 8.79 9.00
CA GLU A 80 10.68 7.85 10.07
C GLU A 80 10.60 6.38 9.64
N ASP A 81 9.69 6.04 8.73
CA ASP A 81 9.55 4.66 8.24
C ASP A 81 10.58 4.31 7.17
N LEU A 82 11.00 5.30 6.39
CA LEU A 82 12.08 5.13 5.42
C LEU A 82 13.44 5.06 6.11
N ALA A 83 13.63 5.77 7.23
CA ALA A 83 14.87 5.77 8.00
C ALA A 83 15.22 4.39 8.59
N LYS A 84 14.23 3.51 8.75
CA LYS A 84 14.41 2.13 9.23
C LYS A 84 14.94 1.19 8.14
N LEU A 85 15.00 1.64 6.88
CA LEU A 85 15.47 0.85 5.75
C LEU A 85 16.91 1.23 5.43
N GLU A 86 17.78 0.24 5.19
CA GLU A 86 19.18 0.51 4.82
C GLU A 86 19.31 1.31 3.52
N LYS A 87 18.43 1.04 2.54
CA LYS A 87 18.42 1.70 1.22
C LYS A 87 16.98 1.89 0.73
N PRO A 88 16.24 2.87 1.28
CA PRO A 88 14.86 3.09 0.88
C PRO A 88 14.79 3.56 -0.56
N VAL A 89 14.06 2.82 -1.41
CA VAL A 89 13.77 3.29 -2.77
C VAL A 89 12.68 4.35 -2.69
N ARG A 90 12.98 5.55 -3.19
CA ARG A 90 12.06 6.68 -3.18
C ARG A 90 11.10 6.66 -4.37
N LEU A 91 9.86 7.03 -4.14
CA LEU A 91 8.87 7.18 -5.20
C LEU A 91 8.93 8.60 -5.79
N LEU A 92 8.96 8.72 -7.13
CA LEU A 92 8.93 10.03 -7.79
C LEU A 92 7.71 10.86 -7.33
N GLY A 93 7.98 12.11 -6.99
CA GLY A 93 6.99 13.05 -6.45
C GLY A 93 6.85 13.06 -4.92
N CYS A 94 7.50 12.13 -4.22
CA CYS A 94 7.62 12.21 -2.76
C CYS A 94 8.85 13.04 -2.38
N LYS A 95 8.67 14.01 -1.47
CA LYS A 95 9.77 14.89 -1.05
C LYS A 95 10.86 14.06 -0.37
N SER A 96 12.11 14.26 -0.78
CA SER A 96 13.23 13.97 0.12
C SER A 96 13.15 14.90 1.33
N PRO A 97 13.57 14.44 2.52
CA PRO A 97 13.83 15.36 3.63
C PRO A 97 14.75 16.50 3.20
#